data_AF-A0A4Q3M424-F1
#
_entry.id   AF-A0A4Q3M424-F1
#
_cell.length_a   1.000
_cell.length_b   1.000
_cell.length_c   1.000
_cell.angle_alpha   90.00
_cell.angle_beta   90.00
_cell.angle_gamma   90.00
#
_symmetry.space_group_name_H-M   'P 1'
#
loop_
_entity.id
_entity.type
_entity.pdbx_description
1 polymer ?
#
loop_
_entity_poly.entity_id
_entity_poly.type
_entity_poly.pdbx_seq_one_letter_code
_entity_poly.pdbx_strand_id
1 'polypeptide(L)'
;MSKDPARQSELKKMELCEPCAGIQRNWRRAPGHAELVQRSNRKEQHENGHTVTVTRYRCDRCGTAWEYTNDKTDQRAGWAVVGR
;
A
#
# COMPACT_ATOMS: atom_id res chain seq x y z
N MET A 1 -16.23 16.93 11.88
CA MET A 1 -15.62 15.66 11.44
C MET A 1 -14.11 15.74 11.58
N SER A 2 -13.56 14.94 12.48
CA SER A 2 -12.19 15.01 13.01
C SER A 2 -11.11 14.67 11.97
N LYS A 3 -10.29 15.66 11.60
CA LYS A 3 -9.00 15.44 10.94
C LYS A 3 -7.99 15.09 12.02
N ASP A 4 -7.79 13.80 12.24
CA ASP A 4 -6.79 13.27 13.16
C ASP A 4 -5.37 13.64 12.65
N PRO A 5 -4.65 14.58 13.30
CA PRO A 5 -3.33 15.04 12.86
C PRO A 5 -2.23 14.03 13.18
N ALA A 6 -2.48 13.07 14.07
CA ALA A 6 -1.53 12.02 14.44
C ALA A 6 -1.31 11.06 13.27
N ARG A 7 -2.40 10.65 12.58
CA ARG A 7 -2.28 9.87 11.33
C ARG A 7 -1.52 10.60 10.22
N GLN A 8 -1.64 11.93 10.14
CA GLN A 8 -0.90 12.73 9.16
C GLN A 8 0.60 12.87 9.50
N SER A 9 0.95 12.73 10.78
CA SER A 9 2.31 12.90 11.28
C SER A 9 3.14 11.61 11.17
N GLU A 10 2.52 10.43 11.35
CA GLU A 10 3.17 9.15 11.05
C GLU A 10 3.50 8.99 9.55
N LEU A 11 2.66 9.57 8.70
CA LEU A 11 2.90 9.70 7.27
C LEU A 11 4.07 10.61 6.90
N LYS A 12 4.49 11.51 7.81
CA LYS A 12 5.42 12.61 7.53
C LYS A 12 6.89 12.25 7.72
N LYS A 13 7.22 11.01 8.15
CA LYS A 13 8.62 10.57 8.38
C LYS A 13 9.07 9.39 7.52
N MET A 14 8.51 9.27 6.32
CA MET A 14 9.14 8.51 5.24
C MET A 14 9.19 9.42 4.03
N GLU A 15 10.37 9.96 3.70
CA GLU A 15 10.54 10.71 2.45
C GLU A 15 10.34 9.75 1.28
N LEU A 16 9.10 9.66 0.84
CA LEU A 16 8.70 8.99 -0.39
C LEU A 16 9.26 9.81 -1.55
N CYS A 17 9.77 9.13 -2.57
CA CYS A 17 10.03 9.83 -3.83
C CYS A 17 8.71 10.37 -4.41
N GLU A 18 8.79 11.40 -5.27
CA GLU A 18 7.63 12.01 -5.94
C GLU A 18 6.60 10.98 -6.48
N PRO A 19 7.01 9.92 -7.22
CA PRO A 19 6.04 8.95 -7.73
C PRO A 19 5.44 8.06 -6.62
N CYS A 20 6.17 7.75 -5.54
CA CYS A 20 5.61 7.06 -4.38
C CYS A 20 4.58 7.93 -3.64
N ALA A 21 4.82 9.24 -3.55
CA ALA A 21 3.88 10.18 -2.93
C ALA A 21 2.58 10.32 -3.73
N GLY A 22 2.64 10.10 -5.05
CA GLY A 22 1.48 10.10 -5.95
C GLY A 22 0.61 8.84 -5.90
N ILE A 23 1.06 7.75 -5.25
CA ILE A 23 0.27 6.52 -5.16
C ILE A 23 -0.97 6.76 -4.29
N GLN A 24 -2.15 6.49 -4.86
CA GLN A 24 -3.39 6.49 -4.11
C GLN A 24 -3.47 5.26 -3.18
N ARG A 25 -3.40 5.53 -1.88
CA ARG A 25 -3.47 4.52 -0.82
C ARG A 25 -4.90 4.10 -0.52
N ASN A 26 -5.03 2.89 0.02
CA ASN A 26 -6.32 2.33 0.46
C ASN A 26 -7.39 2.42 -0.64
N TRP A 27 -6.99 2.15 -1.88
CA TRP A 27 -7.90 2.15 -3.02
C TRP A 27 -7.56 1.03 -3.99
N ARG A 28 -8.53 0.16 -4.20
CA ARG A 28 -8.37 -1.01 -5.06
C ARG A 28 -8.25 -0.55 -6.51
N ARG A 29 -7.32 -1.16 -7.27
CA ARG A 29 -6.99 -0.82 -8.66
C ARG A 29 -6.30 0.55 -8.85
N ALA A 30 -5.90 1.22 -7.77
CA ALA A 30 -5.08 2.41 -7.92
C ALA A 30 -3.76 2.04 -8.64
N PRO A 31 -3.31 2.87 -9.60
CA PRO A 31 -2.04 2.63 -10.28
C PRO A 31 -0.88 2.78 -9.30
N GLY A 32 0.06 1.83 -9.34
CA GLY A 32 1.41 2.04 -8.81
C GLY A 32 2.26 2.84 -9.81
N HIS A 33 3.49 3.17 -9.45
CA HIS A 33 4.47 3.73 -10.40
C HIS A 33 5.43 2.65 -10.92
N ALA A 34 6.13 2.98 -12.00
CA ALA A 34 6.97 2.03 -12.75
C ALA A 34 8.15 1.45 -11.96
N GLU A 35 8.63 2.12 -10.90
CA GLU A 35 9.81 1.68 -10.14
C GLU A 35 9.42 0.82 -8.91
N LEU A 36 8.14 0.46 -8.78
CA LEU A 36 7.70 -0.54 -7.81
C LEU A 36 7.99 -1.94 -8.32
N VAL A 37 9.03 -2.56 -7.77
CA VAL A 37 9.42 -3.93 -8.10
C VAL A 37 8.69 -4.90 -7.17
N GLN A 38 7.98 -5.85 -7.76
CA GLN A 38 7.32 -6.92 -7.01
C GLN A 38 8.37 -7.84 -6.37
N ARG A 39 8.24 -8.09 -5.07
CA ARG A 39 9.17 -8.92 -4.30
C ARG A 39 8.59 -10.28 -3.94
N SER A 40 7.37 -10.29 -3.43
CA SER A 40 6.68 -11.52 -3.05
C SER A 40 5.17 -11.33 -3.11
N ASN A 41 4.43 -12.42 -3.20
CA ASN A 41 2.99 -12.44 -3.02
C ASN A 41 2.62 -13.50 -1.99
N ARG A 42 1.62 -13.19 -1.17
CA ARG A 42 0.99 -14.13 -0.26
C ARG A 42 -0.52 -14.05 -0.39
N LYS A 43 -1.17 -15.15 -0.07
CA LYS A 43 -2.62 -15.22 0.07
C LYS A 43 -2.94 -15.22 1.55
N GLU A 44 -3.78 -14.31 1.99
CA GLU A 44 -4.26 -14.26 3.38
C GLU A 44 -5.74 -14.66 3.38
N GLN A 45 -6.11 -15.61 4.24
CA GLN A 45 -7.50 -15.93 4.49
C GLN A 45 -8.02 -15.01 5.58
N HIS A 46 -9.08 -14.27 5.27
CA HIS A 46 -9.79 -13.46 6.25
C HIS A 46 -10.82 -14.33 7.00
N GLU A 47 -11.22 -13.87 8.19
CA GLU A 47 -12.11 -14.59 9.11
C GLU A 47 -13.47 -14.96 8.50
N ASN A 48 -13.93 -14.17 7.53
CA ASN A 48 -15.15 -14.41 6.76
C ASN A 48 -14.95 -15.35 5.55
N GLY A 49 -13.85 -16.09 5.49
CA GLY A 49 -13.61 -17.17 4.53
C GLY A 49 -13.19 -16.74 3.13
N HIS A 50 -13.07 -15.44 2.84
CA HIS A 50 -12.52 -15.00 1.56
C HIS A 50 -11.00 -14.88 1.61
N THR A 51 -10.36 -15.19 0.48
CA THR A 51 -8.91 -15.12 0.33
C THR A 51 -8.54 -13.81 -0.35
N VAL A 52 -7.73 -12.99 0.30
CA VAL A 52 -7.11 -11.80 -0.30
C VAL A 52 -5.72 -12.15 -0.79
N THR A 53 -5.26 -11.48 -1.85
CA THR A 53 -3.88 -11.60 -2.31
C THR A 53 -3.13 -10.33 -1.94
N VAL A 54 -2.17 -10.44 -1.04
CA VAL A 54 -1.28 -9.35 -0.67
C VAL A 54 0.03 -9.50 -1.44
N THR A 55 0.36 -8.49 -2.22
CA THR A 55 1.59 -8.48 -3.01
C THR A 55 2.52 -7.41 -2.45
N ARG A 56 3.72 -7.81 -2.06
CA ARG A 56 4.74 -6.90 -1.55
C ARG A 56 5.57 -6.37 -2.70
N TYR A 57 5.72 -5.06 -2.72
CA TYR A 57 6.54 -4.30 -3.65
C TYR A 57 7.62 -3.55 -2.89
N ARG A 58 8.70 -3.21 -3.57
CA ARG A 58 9.72 -2.30 -3.08
C ARG A 58 10.02 -1.29 -4.18
N CYS A 59 10.04 -0.01 -3.81
CA CYS A 59 10.45 1.04 -4.71
C CYS A 59 11.97 1.02 -4.89
N ASP A 60 12.46 0.89 -6.10
CA ASP A 60 13.90 0.91 -6.38
C ASP A 60 14.51 2.33 -6.26
N ARG A 61 13.68 3.38 -6.34
CA ARG A 61 14.13 4.78 -6.21
C ARG A 61 14.37 5.19 -4.76
N CYS A 62 13.38 5.01 -3.88
CA CYS A 62 13.46 5.46 -2.47
C CYS A 62 13.54 4.32 -1.46
N GLY A 63 13.53 3.06 -1.91
CA GLY A 63 13.60 1.87 -1.06
C GLY A 63 12.30 1.53 -0.34
N THR A 64 11.26 2.37 -0.39
CA THR A 64 10.02 2.16 0.37
C THR A 64 9.37 0.83 0.02
N ALA A 65 9.05 0.06 1.05
CA ALA A 65 8.28 -1.16 0.95
C ALA A 65 6.78 -0.85 0.94
N TRP A 66 6.11 -1.37 -0.07
CA TRP A 66 4.69 -1.23 -0.31
C TRP A 66 4.02 -2.60 -0.28
N GLU A 67 2.80 -2.67 0.19
CA GLU A 67 1.93 -3.83 0.01
C GLU A 67 0.70 -3.41 -0.76
N TYR A 68 0.32 -4.24 -1.73
CA TYR A 68 -0.92 -4.11 -2.47
C TYR A 68 -1.83 -5.26 -2.11
N THR A 69 -2.94 -4.94 -1.45
CA THR A 69 -3.96 -5.90 -1.10
C THR A 69 -5.04 -5.92 -2.18
N ASN A 70 -5.16 -7.07 -2.86
CA ASN A 70 -6.22 -7.33 -3.81
C ASN A 70 -7.36 -8.06 -3.12
N ASP A 71 -8.23 -7.30 -2.43
CA ASP A 71 -9.48 -7.78 -1.86
C ASP A 71 -10.67 -7.30 -2.70
N LYS A 72 -11.42 -8.23 -3.30
CA LYS A 72 -12.56 -7.90 -4.16
C LYS A 72 -13.77 -7.40 -3.37
N THR A 73 -13.80 -7.66 -2.08
CA THR A 73 -14.89 -7.32 -1.17
C THR A 73 -14.69 -5.95 -0.54
N ASP A 74 -13.45 -5.47 -0.46
CA ASP A 74 -13.11 -4.15 0.06
C ASP A 74 -12.50 -3.23 -1.01
N GLN A 75 -13.24 -2.19 -1.41
CA GLN A 75 -12.75 -1.16 -2.33
C GLN A 75 -11.65 -0.28 -1.69
N ARG A 76 -11.57 -0.27 -0.35
CA ARG A 76 -10.52 0.40 0.41
C ARG A 76 -9.27 -0.46 0.57
N ALA A 77 -9.28 -1.72 0.13
CA ALA A 77 -8.07 -2.51 0.00
C ALA A 77 -7.23 -2.01 -1.17
N GLY A 78 -5.92 -1.90 -1.02
CA GLY A 78 -5.06 -1.40 -2.09
C GLY A 78 -3.65 -1.17 -1.59
N TRP A 79 -3.04 -0.06 -2.02
CA TRP A 79 -1.68 0.29 -1.64
C TRP A 79 -1.59 0.73 -0.17
N ALA A 80 -0.67 0.12 0.56
CA ALA A 80 -0.28 0.49 1.90
C ALA A 80 1.25 0.57 1.98
N VAL A 81 1.77 1.58 2.69
CA VAL A 81 3.20 1.67 3.02
C VAL A 81 3.43 0.79 4.25
N VAL A 82 4.39 -0.12 4.15
CA VAL A 82 4.70 -1.07 5.23
C VAL A 82 6.10 -0.90 5.81
N GLY A 83 6.88 0.04 5.28
CA GLY A 83 8.23 0.37 5.78
C GLY A 83 9.21 0.73 4.66
N ARG A 84 10.49 0.50 4.90
CA ARG A 84 11.61 0.67 3.96
C ARG A 84 12.55 -0.52 4.05
#